data_AF-A0A2D5G8S4-F1
#
_entry.id   AF-A0A2D5G8S4-F1
#
_cell.length_a   1.000
_cell.length_b   1.000
_cell.length_c   1.000
_cell.angle_alpha   90.00
_cell.angle_beta   90.00
_cell.angle_gamma   90.00
#
_symmetry.space_group_name_H-M   'P 1'
#
loop_
_entity.id
_entity.type
_entity.pdbx_description
1 polymer ?
#
loop_
_entity_poly.entity_id
_entity_poly.type
_entity_poly.pdbx_seq_one_letter_code
_entity_poly.pdbx_strand_id
1 'polypeptide(L)' 'MHIDFEPGDYVINPSHKEWGIGQVQSIIGSKVTVNFENFGKRVINVENISLEKLINEN' A
#
# COMPACT_ATOMS: atom_id res chain seq x y z
N MET A 1 -8.86 -10.52 8.93
CA MET A 1 -7.63 -10.01 8.31
C MET A 1 -7.34 -8.69 8.99
N HIS A 2 -6.28 -8.59 9.79
CA HIS A 2 -5.88 -7.31 10.38
C HIS A 2 -5.05 -6.55 9.35
N ILE A 3 -5.29 -5.25 9.26
CA ILE A 3 -4.57 -4.37 8.35
C ILE A 3 -3.46 -3.76 9.18
N ASP A 4 -2.24 -4.26 8.99
CA ASP A 4 -1.05 -3.78 9.70
C ASP A 4 -0.35 -2.67 8.92
N PHE A 5 -1.15 -1.72 8.40
CA PHE A 5 -0.66 -0.51 7.76
C PHE A 5 -1.04 0.70 8.59
N GLU A 6 -0.20 1.72 8.53
CA GLU A 6 -0.46 3.05 9.06
C GLU A 6 -0.14 4.10 8.00
N PRO A 7 -0.81 5.27 8.02
CA PRO A 7 -0.40 6.40 7.19
C PRO A 7 1.09 6.72 7.36
N GLY A 8 1.80 6.79 6.24
CA GLY A 8 3.26 6.97 6.22
C GLY A 8 4.02 5.69 5.85
N ASP A 9 3.44 4.51 6.03
CA ASP A 9 4.06 3.25 5.64
C ASP A 9 4.34 3.19 4.15
N TYR A 10 5.47 2.60 3.80
CA TYR A 10 5.82 2.28 2.43
C TYR A 10 5.42 0.84 2.11
N VAL A 11 4.78 0.67 0.97
CA VAL A 11 4.24 -0.61 0.50
C VAL A 11 4.58 -0.83 -0.97
N ILE A 12 4.60 -2.09 -1.37
CA ILE A 12 4.58 -2.48 -2.79
C ILE A 12 3.34 -3.32 -3.06
N ASN A 13 2.91 -3.34 -4.33
CA ASN A 13 1.97 -4.33 -4.81
C ASN A 13 2.76 -5.47 -5.49
N PRO A 14 2.86 -6.67 -4.90
CA PRO A 14 3.64 -7.77 -5.46
C PRO A 14 3.16 -8.21 -6.85
N SER A 15 1.86 -8.05 -7.13
CA SER A 15 1.23 -8.35 -8.42
C SER A 15 1.44 -7.25 -9.47
N HIS A 16 1.81 -6.04 -9.04
CA HIS A 16 2.00 -4.87 -9.89
C HIS A 16 3.27 -4.10 -9.49
N LYS A 17 4.42 -4.76 -9.62
CA LYS A 17 5.72 -4.17 -9.27
C LYS A 17 6.04 -2.92 -10.08
N GLU A 18 5.47 -2.80 -11.28
CA GLU A 18 5.61 -1.64 -12.16
C GLU A 18 5.02 -0.34 -11.57
N TRP A 19 4.12 -0.42 -10.59
CA TRP A 19 3.59 0.77 -9.91
C TRP A 19 4.66 1.50 -9.08
N GLY A 20 5.76 0.82 -8.75
CA GLY A 20 6.82 1.35 -7.90
C GLY A 20 6.46 1.28 -6.42
N ILE A 21 7.24 1.97 -5.59
CA ILE A 21 6.96 2.07 -4.16
C ILE A 21 5.76 2.99 -3.96
N GLY A 22 4.88 2.62 -3.04
CA GLY A 22 3.72 3.42 -2.66
C GLY A 22 3.77 3.84 -1.21
N GLN A 23 3.37 5.07 -0.91
CA GLN A 23 3.17 5.52 0.47
C GLN A 23 1.70 5.48 0.83
N VAL A 24 1.36 4.83 1.96
CA VAL A 24 0.00 4.83 2.51
C VAL A 24 -0.34 6.24 2.99
N GLN A 25 -1.45 6.79 2.50
CA GLN A 25 -1.95 8.13 2.88
C GLN A 25 -3.11 8.06 3.87
N SER A 26 -3.97 7.05 3.76
CA SER A 26 -5.11 6.88 4.66
C SER A 26 -5.66 5.45 4.60
N ILE A 27 -6.38 5.05 5.65
CA ILE A 27 -6.99 3.74 5.78
C ILE A 27 -8.41 3.92 6.30
N ILE A 28 -9.38 3.34 5.60
CA ILE A 28 -10.80 3.38 5.96
C ILE A 28 -11.38 1.98 5.77
N GLY A 29 -11.56 1.25 6.88
CA GLY A 29 -11.96 -0.16 6.81
C GLY A 29 -10.94 -0.98 6.00
N SER A 30 -11.41 -1.74 5.01
CA SER A 30 -10.55 -2.51 4.08
C SER A 30 -9.96 -1.72 2.92
N LYS A 31 -10.19 -0.41 2.85
CA LYS A 31 -9.67 0.43 1.77
C LYS A 31 -8.46 1.22 2.25
N VAL A 32 -7.34 1.05 1.54
CA VAL A 32 -6.08 1.74 1.79
C VAL A 32 -5.81 2.68 0.62
N THR A 33 -5.67 3.97 0.89
CA THR A 33 -5.24 4.94 -0.11
C THR A 33 -3.73 4.97 -0.14
N VAL A 34 -3.13 4.67 -1.29
CA VAL A 34 -1.68 4.64 -1.50
C VAL A 34 -1.32 5.57 -2.65
N ASN A 35 -0.26 6.35 -2.51
CA ASN A 35 0.32 7.11 -3.61
C ASN A 35 1.56 6.38 -4.12
N PHE A 36 1.44 5.73 -5.28
CA PHE A 36 2.52 5.00 -5.94
C PHE A 36 3.37 5.92 -6.82
N GLU A 37 4.68 5.71 -6.85
CA GLU A 37 5.65 6.51 -7.62
C GLU A 37 5.31 6.58 -9.11
N ASN A 38 4.99 5.44 -9.74
CA ASN A 38 4.81 5.36 -11.19
C ASN A 38 3.34 5.25 -11.62
N PHE A 39 2.42 5.08 -10.66
CA PHE A 39 1.00 4.89 -10.94
C PHE A 39 0.09 5.93 -10.26
N GLY A 40 0.66 6.80 -9.43
CA GLY A 40 -0.03 7.85 -8.70
C GLY A 40 -0.94 7.33 -7.60
N LYS A 41 -1.91 8.16 -7.20
CA LYS A 41 -2.82 7.86 -6.11
C LYS A 41 -3.86 6.80 -6.49
N ARG A 42 -3.98 5.76 -5.67
CA ARG A 42 -4.97 4.69 -5.81
C ARG A 42 -5.61 4.33 -4.48
N VAL A 43 -6.87 3.93 -4.53
CA VAL A 43 -7.57 3.32 -3.40
C VAL A 43 -7.58 1.82 -3.64
N ILE A 44 -6.93 1.07 -2.77
CA ILE A 44 -6.74 -0.36 -2.86
C ILE A 44 -7.67 -1.04 -1.85
N ASN A 45 -8.49 -1.99 -2.30
CA ASN A 45 -9.20 -2.87 -1.39
C ASN A 45 -8.28 -4.05 -1.04
N VAL A 46 -7.79 -4.09 0.19
CA VAL A 46 -6.81 -5.10 0.62
C VAL A 46 -7.39 -6.49 0.82
N GLU A 47 -8.72 -6.64 0.78
CA GLU A 47 -9.39 -7.95 0.74
C GLU A 47 -9.22 -8.64 -0.62
N ASN A 48 -8.98 -7.86 -1.69
CA ASN A 48 -8.83 -8.39 -3.05
C ASN A 48 -7.42 -8.24 -3.60
N ILE A 49 -6.68 -7.22 -3.15
CA ILE A 49 -5.33 -6.89 -3.63
C ILE A 49 -4.39 -6.85 -2.44
N SER A 50 -3.40 -7.74 -2.43
CA SER A 50 -2.39 -7.76 -1.38
C SER A 50 -1.37 -6.63 -1.56
N LEU A 51 -0.99 -6.00 -0.45
CA LEU A 51 0.11 -5.06 -0.35
C LEU A 51 1.14 -5.63 0.63
N GLU A 52 2.41 -5.44 0.35
CA GLU A 52 3.50 -5.83 1.25
C GLU A 52 4.17 -4.57 1.81
N LYS A 53 4.26 -4.49 3.14
CA LYS A 53 4.95 -3.40 3.83
C LYS A 53 6.46 -3.56 3.63
N LEU A 54 7.13 -2.49 3.23
CA LEU A 54 8.57 -2.41 3.20
C LEU A 54 9.04 -2.12 4.64
N ILE A 55 9.60 -3.13 5.29
CA ILE A 55 10.24 -2.97 6.59
C ILE A 55 11.68 -2.53 6.32
N ASN A 56 12.01 -1.28 6.60
CA ASN A 56 13.41 -0.88 6.69
C ASN A 56 13.94 -1.45 8.02
N GLU A 57 14.65 -2.57 7.94
CA GLU A 57 15.49 -3.05 9.02
C GLU A 57 16.62 -2.02 9.20
N ASN A 58 16.60 -1.27 10.31
CA ASN A 58 17.78 -0.56 10.82
C ASN A 58 18.59 -1.50 11.70
#